data_AF-A0A7J9SI16-F1
#
_entry.id   AF-A0A7J9SI16-F1
#
_cell.length_a   1.000
_cell.length_b   1.000
_cell.length_c   1.000
_cell.angle_alpha   90.00
_cell.angle_beta   90.00
_cell.angle_gamma   90.00
#
_symmetry.space_group_name_H-M   'P 1'
#
loop_
_entity.id
_entity.type
_entity.pdbx_description
1 polymer ?
#
loop_
_entity_poly.entity_id
_entity_poly.type
_entity_poly.pdbx_seq_one_letter_code
_entity_poly.pdbx_strand_id
1 'polypeptide(L)'
;MYPGTHYVISQAAIITDIPVEIFQPILMYLITAIFIVSCALLGRALSGRYAAQFVCIAAVPLIFGKYMQHLMPWFIAFSLLPLILFIAESLRNGRFAKSKPAAALISAFVLLFGVVFIHPMSAAFVVVLIGCGILATTAYNLRTGSSERYYRALWGMLVTVPLIVWYFSTATFGRLVRQTVLSLTAGALGAVTRVEGAEESSYTVLQIIQRYIIGDYGVLILYLTAGGLIVLRVGYKFLRDRNVRFSETTASVLYVAGGAIGVIFLAFPAIITEFYRINQLTLLAAILLLGFGMTALHTYDDVSPLSMSLNSVAVCAVVVVVITAGGLAIFTVYDERRHANQAEFEVIEHHMTYANYDINTRSMKITQIEAEYTIGTRRASQIPWTKRPFAEADNRLPDDLGYSTSDSVSSLFDNRGYIVILDRNQNWVGVEPQNRHQYVRYISGSEMSQLRTDRAASPVYDNGGSSIWWV
;
A
#
# COMPACT_ATOMS: atom_id res chain seq x y z
N MET A 1 2.93 16.22 7.54
CA MET A 1 3.78 15.83 6.40
C MET A 1 4.94 15.00 6.94
N TYR A 2 5.29 13.89 6.30
CA TYR A 2 6.46 13.07 6.68
C TYR A 2 7.63 13.48 5.77
N PRO A 3 8.65 14.20 6.28
CA PRO A 3 9.65 14.86 5.45
C PRO A 3 10.64 13.88 4.82
N GLY A 4 10.84 12.70 5.41
CA GLY A 4 11.86 11.74 4.97
C GLY A 4 11.66 11.25 3.54
N THR A 5 10.41 11.03 3.10
CA THR A 5 10.14 10.58 1.72
C THR A 5 10.45 11.65 0.70
N HIS A 6 10.01 12.89 0.95
CA HIS A 6 10.34 14.02 0.07
C HIS A 6 11.85 14.27 0.01
N TYR A 7 12.54 14.19 1.15
CA TYR A 7 13.99 14.32 1.20
C TYR A 7 14.70 13.23 0.39
N VAL A 8 14.32 11.96 0.54
CA VAL A 8 14.92 10.85 -0.22
C VAL A 8 14.71 11.04 -1.72
N ILE A 9 13.49 11.38 -2.14
CA ILE A 9 13.17 11.61 -3.55
C ILE A 9 13.94 12.82 -4.09
N SER A 10 13.94 13.94 -3.38
CA SER A 10 14.60 15.17 -3.83
C SER A 10 16.11 15.00 -3.92
N GLN A 11 16.74 14.38 -2.92
CA GLN A 11 18.19 14.16 -2.95
C GLN A 11 18.59 13.19 -4.06
N ALA A 12 17.80 12.14 -4.27
CA ALA A 12 18.09 11.19 -5.33
C ALA A 12 17.91 11.82 -6.72
N ALA A 13 16.90 12.68 -6.92
CA ALA A 13 16.75 13.46 -8.15
C ALA A 13 17.93 14.41 -8.38
N ILE A 14 18.38 15.14 -7.35
CA ILE A 14 19.56 16.03 -7.44
C ILE A 14 20.84 15.27 -7.79
N ILE A 15 21.05 14.09 -7.20
CA ILE A 15 22.27 13.29 -7.43
C ILE A 15 22.28 12.66 -8.82
N THR A 16 21.12 12.26 -9.32
CA THR A 16 20.99 11.55 -10.60
C THR A 16 20.70 12.45 -11.79
N ASP A 17 20.31 13.71 -11.54
CA ASP A 17 19.80 14.65 -12.54
C ASP A 17 18.60 14.12 -13.34
N ILE A 18 17.86 13.15 -12.76
CA ILE A 18 16.66 12.56 -13.36
C ILE A 18 15.44 13.32 -12.81
N PRO A 19 14.50 13.76 -13.69
CA PRO A 19 13.23 14.35 -13.27
C PRO A 19 12.47 13.43 -12.29
N VAL A 20 11.84 14.03 -11.28
CA VAL A 20 11.17 13.31 -10.18
C VAL A 20 10.09 12.36 -10.71
N GLU A 21 9.42 12.75 -11.79
CA GLU A 21 8.36 12.02 -12.47
C GLU A 21 8.85 10.68 -13.02
N ILE A 22 10.05 10.66 -13.60
CA ILE A 22 10.71 9.45 -14.13
C ILE A 22 11.34 8.65 -13.00
N PHE A 23 11.85 9.35 -11.97
CA PHE A 23 12.57 8.72 -10.88
C PHE A 23 11.66 7.93 -9.92
N GLN A 24 10.43 8.40 -9.71
CA GLN A 24 9.50 7.84 -8.73
C GLN A 24 9.14 6.35 -9.00
N PRO A 25 8.80 5.92 -10.23
CA PRO A 25 8.60 4.50 -10.53
C PRO A 25 9.86 3.64 -10.35
N ILE A 26 11.02 4.15 -10.75
CA ILE A 26 12.31 3.43 -10.62
C ILE A 26 12.64 3.19 -9.15
N LEU A 27 12.54 4.24 -8.32
CA LEU A 27 12.79 4.17 -6.90
C LEU A 27 11.83 3.20 -6.20
N MET A 28 10.57 3.19 -6.61
CA MET A 28 9.57 2.25 -6.13
C MET A 28 9.96 0.79 -6.41
N TYR A 29 10.32 0.44 -7.65
CA TYR A 29 10.80 -0.92 -7.96
C TYR A 29 12.07 -1.29 -7.21
N LEU A 30 13.00 -0.33 -7.03
CA LEU A 30 14.21 -0.53 -6.25
C LEU A 30 13.89 -0.85 -4.77
N ILE A 31 12.96 -0.12 -4.16
CA ILE A 31 12.54 -0.33 -2.77
C ILE A 31 11.85 -1.69 -2.60
N THR A 32 11.03 -2.08 -3.57
CA THR A 32 10.40 -3.41 -3.61
C THR A 32 11.46 -4.51 -3.73
N ALA A 33 12.47 -4.33 -4.58
CA ALA A 33 13.59 -5.27 -4.69
C ALA A 33 14.38 -5.36 -3.38
N ILE A 34 14.64 -4.22 -2.71
CA ILE A 34 15.26 -4.18 -1.39
C ILE A 34 14.43 -4.98 -0.38
N PHE A 35 13.11 -4.82 -0.36
CA PHE A 35 12.22 -5.59 0.52
C PHE A 35 12.36 -7.10 0.29
N ILE A 36 12.28 -7.56 -0.96
CA ILE A 36 12.36 -8.98 -1.32
C ILE A 36 13.72 -9.58 -0.95
N VAL A 37 14.79 -8.90 -1.32
CA VAL A 37 16.16 -9.32 -0.97
C VAL A 37 16.32 -9.38 0.55
N SER A 38 15.79 -8.39 1.27
CA SER A 38 15.87 -8.34 2.73
C SER A 38 15.08 -9.46 3.40
N CYS A 39 13.90 -9.82 2.87
CA CYS A 39 13.14 -11.00 3.28
C CYS A 39 13.96 -12.27 3.09
N ALA A 40 14.58 -12.46 1.92
CA ALA A 40 15.43 -13.61 1.63
C ALA A 40 16.65 -13.69 2.57
N LEU A 41 17.30 -12.56 2.85
CA LEU A 41 18.40 -12.47 3.81
C LEU A 41 17.95 -12.83 5.22
N LEU A 42 16.79 -12.34 5.67
CA LEU A 42 16.19 -12.71 6.95
C LEU A 42 15.89 -14.22 7.01
N GLY A 43 15.28 -14.79 5.96
CA GLY A 43 15.06 -16.22 5.84
C GLY A 43 16.36 -17.03 5.95
N ARG A 44 17.44 -16.54 5.32
CA ARG A 44 18.79 -17.12 5.44
C ARG A 44 19.36 -17.05 6.85
N ALA A 45 19.14 -15.93 7.54
CA ALA A 45 19.59 -15.76 8.92
C ALA A 45 18.92 -16.77 9.84
N LEU A 46 17.61 -16.98 9.67
CA LEU A 46 16.78 -17.82 10.51
C LEU A 46 16.89 -19.32 10.21
N SER A 47 16.94 -19.73 8.94
CA SER A 47 16.77 -21.15 8.59
C SER A 47 17.65 -21.65 7.42
N GLY A 48 18.65 -20.88 6.99
CA GLY A 48 19.70 -21.33 6.05
C GLY A 48 19.44 -21.02 4.57
N ARG A 49 20.27 -21.59 3.68
CA ARG A 49 20.33 -21.21 2.25
C ARG A 49 19.01 -21.47 1.50
N TYR A 50 18.39 -22.63 1.68
CA TYR A 50 17.12 -22.96 1.02
C TYR A 50 15.97 -22.07 1.48
N ALA A 51 15.93 -21.72 2.77
CA ALA A 51 14.98 -20.74 3.27
C ALA A 51 15.12 -19.38 2.60
N ALA A 52 16.34 -18.96 2.26
CA ALA A 52 16.55 -17.72 1.50
C ALA A 52 15.85 -17.78 0.12
N GLN A 53 16.01 -18.89 -0.60
CA GLN A 53 15.44 -19.07 -1.94
C GLN A 53 13.91 -19.10 -1.88
N PHE A 54 13.35 -19.91 -0.98
CA PHE A 54 11.90 -20.07 -0.87
C PHE A 54 11.21 -18.82 -0.31
N VAL A 55 11.83 -18.12 0.64
CA VAL A 55 11.32 -16.82 1.10
C VAL A 55 11.38 -15.78 -0.01
N CYS A 56 12.41 -15.79 -0.87
CA CYS A 56 12.47 -14.93 -2.04
C CYS A 56 11.29 -15.21 -2.99
N ILE A 57 11.07 -16.48 -3.34
CA ILE A 57 9.94 -16.91 -4.19
C ILE A 57 8.60 -16.48 -3.57
N ALA A 58 8.42 -16.65 -2.25
CA ALA A 58 7.24 -16.22 -1.54
C ALA A 58 7.09 -14.70 -1.46
N ALA A 59 8.14 -13.90 -1.64
CA ALA A 59 8.04 -12.44 -1.60
C ALA A 59 7.76 -11.83 -2.98
N VAL A 60 8.16 -12.48 -4.06
CA VAL A 60 8.05 -11.97 -5.45
C VAL A 60 6.63 -11.60 -5.89
N PRO A 61 5.56 -12.37 -5.58
CA PRO A 61 4.20 -11.97 -5.97
C PRO A 61 3.78 -10.59 -5.45
N LEU A 62 4.40 -10.09 -4.38
CA LEU A 62 4.11 -8.77 -3.83
C LEU A 62 4.67 -7.62 -4.67
N ILE A 63 5.60 -7.86 -5.61
CA ILE A 63 5.99 -6.84 -6.62
C ILE A 63 4.76 -6.36 -7.38
N PHE A 64 3.84 -7.28 -7.63
CA PHE A 64 2.60 -7.03 -8.34
C PHE A 64 1.46 -6.70 -7.36
N GLY A 65 1.73 -6.43 -6.09
CA GLY A 65 0.68 -5.99 -5.17
C GLY A 65 0.36 -4.52 -5.42
N LYS A 66 -0.93 -4.17 -5.56
CA LYS A 66 -1.46 -2.79 -5.68
C LYS A 66 -0.73 -1.72 -4.86
N TYR A 67 -0.29 -2.04 -3.65
CA TYR A 67 0.31 -1.08 -2.72
C TYR A 67 1.82 -0.89 -2.88
N MET A 68 2.48 -1.71 -3.71
CA MET A 68 3.90 -1.59 -4.03
C MET A 68 4.12 -0.72 -5.28
N GLN A 69 3.04 -0.15 -5.82
CA GLN A 69 3.01 0.76 -6.96
C GLN A 69 2.96 2.25 -6.57
N HIS A 70 2.92 2.56 -5.28
CA HIS A 70 2.97 3.93 -4.79
C HIS A 70 4.09 4.09 -3.80
N LEU A 71 4.94 5.09 -4.06
CA LEU A 71 6.03 5.46 -3.18
C LEU A 71 5.48 6.23 -1.96
N MET A 72 4.85 5.50 -1.04
CA MET A 72 4.33 6.07 0.20
C MET A 72 5.36 5.97 1.33
N PRO A 73 5.42 6.93 2.27
CA PRO A 73 6.37 6.90 3.39
C PRO A 73 6.31 5.60 4.19
N TRP A 74 5.11 5.09 4.43
CA TRP A 74 4.92 3.83 5.15
C TRP A 74 5.54 2.64 4.42
N PHE A 75 5.52 2.65 3.08
CA PHE A 75 5.99 1.53 2.27
C PHE A 75 7.52 1.47 2.31
N ILE A 76 8.19 2.62 2.16
CA ILE A 76 9.64 2.72 2.33
C ILE A 76 10.07 2.20 3.70
N ALA A 77 9.40 2.67 4.76
CA ALA A 77 9.69 2.24 6.13
C ALA A 77 9.45 0.72 6.33
N PHE A 78 8.36 0.19 5.80
CA PHE A 78 8.03 -1.23 5.83
C PHE A 78 9.09 -2.09 5.12
N SER A 79 9.56 -1.64 3.95
CA SER A 79 10.56 -2.33 3.14
C SER A 79 11.92 -2.50 3.85
N LEU A 80 12.21 -1.64 4.83
CA LEU A 80 13.43 -1.72 5.66
C LEU A 80 13.29 -2.67 6.85
N LEU A 81 12.07 -3.05 7.26
CA LEU A 81 11.86 -3.92 8.44
C LEU A 81 12.55 -5.29 8.34
N PRO A 82 12.46 -6.03 7.21
CA PRO A 82 13.13 -7.33 7.11
C PRO A 82 14.66 -7.20 7.20
N LEU A 83 15.21 -6.09 6.71
CA LEU A 83 16.64 -5.80 6.79
C LEU A 83 17.08 -5.52 8.23
N ILE A 84 16.29 -4.73 8.97
CA ILE A 84 16.51 -4.47 10.39
C ILE A 84 16.49 -5.78 11.18
N LEU A 85 15.49 -6.63 10.94
CA LEU A 85 15.38 -7.95 11.56
C LEU A 85 16.56 -8.86 11.18
N PHE A 86 17.00 -8.83 9.92
CA PHE A 86 18.17 -9.60 9.47
C PHE A 86 19.44 -9.22 10.23
N ILE A 87 19.70 -7.91 10.39
CA ILE A 87 20.87 -7.44 11.13
C ILE A 87 20.76 -7.81 12.61
N ALA A 88 19.57 -7.63 13.21
CA ALA A 88 19.31 -7.98 14.60
C ALA A 88 19.54 -9.48 14.86
N GLU A 89 19.00 -10.35 14.00
CA GLU A 89 19.15 -11.80 14.08
C GLU A 89 20.60 -12.24 13.85
N SER A 90 21.28 -11.63 12.88
CA SER A 90 22.68 -11.94 12.59
C SER A 90 23.64 -11.52 13.70
N LEU A 91 23.33 -10.43 14.41
CA LEU A 91 24.05 -10.01 15.62
C LEU A 91 23.74 -10.92 16.82
N ARG A 92 22.48 -11.32 17.00
CA ARG A 92 22.04 -12.28 18.02
C ARG A 92 22.80 -13.61 17.90
N ASN A 93 22.88 -14.13 16.68
CA ASN A 93 23.56 -15.39 16.35
C ASN A 93 25.09 -15.26 16.25
N GLY A 94 25.65 -14.08 16.51
CA GLY A 94 27.09 -13.84 16.50
C GLY A 94 27.75 -13.92 15.12
N ARG A 95 26.98 -13.97 14.03
CA ARG A 95 27.50 -14.03 12.65
C ARG A 95 28.30 -12.77 12.29
N PHE A 96 27.83 -11.60 12.73
CA PHE A 96 28.56 -10.33 12.56
C PHE A 96 29.48 -9.98 13.74
N ALA A 97 29.23 -10.55 14.92
CA ALA A 97 29.97 -10.22 16.15
C ALA A 97 31.44 -10.65 16.10
N LYS A 98 31.80 -11.63 15.26
CA LYS A 98 33.18 -12.10 15.11
C LYS A 98 34.01 -11.30 14.10
N SER A 99 33.39 -10.59 13.16
CA SER A 99 34.09 -9.94 12.05
C SER A 99 34.01 -8.41 12.07
N LYS A 100 32.82 -7.80 12.30
CA LYS A 100 32.62 -6.33 12.27
C LYS A 100 31.43 -5.86 13.14
N PRO A 101 31.49 -5.97 14.48
CA PRO A 101 30.35 -5.62 15.36
C PRO A 101 29.97 -4.13 15.31
N ALA A 102 30.95 -3.23 15.19
CA ALA A 102 30.71 -1.80 15.12
C ALA A 102 29.95 -1.41 13.85
N ALA A 103 30.34 -1.95 12.69
CA ALA A 103 29.66 -1.66 11.43
C ALA A 103 28.19 -2.12 11.46
N ALA A 104 27.91 -3.30 11.98
CA ALA A 104 26.54 -3.81 12.10
C ALA A 104 25.68 -2.96 13.06
N LEU A 105 26.26 -2.46 14.16
CA LEU A 105 25.57 -1.52 15.08
C LEU A 105 25.33 -0.15 14.43
N ILE A 106 26.27 0.36 13.63
CA ILE A 106 26.09 1.61 12.89
C ILE A 106 25.00 1.45 11.82
N SER A 107 25.02 0.36 11.05
CA SER A 107 23.97 0.07 10.06
C SER A 107 22.59 -0.06 10.71
N ALA A 108 22.53 -0.73 11.86
CA ALA A 108 21.32 -0.79 12.68
C ALA A 108 20.82 0.60 13.07
N PHE A 109 21.71 1.42 13.63
CA PHE A 109 21.38 2.78 14.05
C PHE A 109 20.83 3.61 12.89
N VAL A 110 21.51 3.61 11.74
CA VAL A 110 21.10 4.34 10.54
C VAL A 110 19.73 3.88 10.05
N LEU A 111 19.47 2.58 10.01
CA LEU A 111 18.19 2.04 9.56
C LEU A 111 17.06 2.33 10.54
N LEU A 112 17.28 2.14 11.85
CA LEU A 112 16.27 2.42 12.88
C LEU A 112 15.91 3.90 12.92
N PHE A 113 16.92 4.78 12.87
CA PHE A 113 16.72 6.22 12.78
C PHE A 113 16.01 6.60 11.47
N GLY A 114 16.43 6.01 10.35
CA GLY A 114 15.83 6.22 9.04
C GLY A 114 14.34 5.86 9.03
N VAL A 115 13.94 4.74 9.61
CA VAL A 115 12.52 4.34 9.71
C VAL A 115 11.71 5.33 10.55
N VAL A 116 12.26 5.83 11.66
CA VAL A 116 11.59 6.89 12.47
C VAL A 116 11.46 8.18 11.66
N PHE A 117 12.51 8.59 10.95
CA PHE A 117 12.51 9.83 10.17
C PHE A 117 11.57 9.76 8.94
N ILE A 118 11.50 8.60 8.29
CA ILE A 118 10.64 8.37 7.11
C ILE A 118 9.18 8.25 7.52
N HIS A 119 8.87 7.40 8.52
CA HIS A 119 7.49 7.16 8.94
C HIS A 119 7.43 6.68 10.40
N PRO A 120 7.29 7.63 11.38
CA PRO A 120 7.23 7.34 12.81
C PRO A 120 6.22 6.25 13.19
N MET A 121 5.04 6.24 12.56
CA MET A 121 4.02 5.22 12.81
C MET A 121 4.51 3.80 12.46
N SER A 122 5.28 3.63 11.39
CA SER A 122 5.88 2.33 11.04
C SER A 122 7.04 1.98 11.98
N ALA A 123 7.74 2.96 12.54
CA ALA A 123 8.77 2.72 13.53
C ALA A 123 8.21 2.12 14.83
N ALA A 124 6.96 2.43 15.19
CA ALA A 124 6.29 1.77 16.31
C ALA A 124 6.18 0.24 16.10
N PHE A 125 6.05 -0.23 14.86
CA PHE A 125 6.09 -1.67 14.57
C PHE A 125 7.45 -2.29 14.90
N VAL A 126 8.55 -1.56 14.85
CA VAL A 126 9.86 -2.10 15.27
C VAL A 126 9.87 -2.43 16.76
N VAL A 127 9.21 -1.63 17.59
CA VAL A 127 9.06 -1.93 19.03
C VAL A 127 8.26 -3.22 19.22
N VAL A 128 7.17 -3.38 18.47
CA VAL A 128 6.36 -4.61 18.46
C VAL A 128 7.21 -5.80 18.00
N LEU A 129 7.99 -5.66 16.93
CA LEU A 129 8.87 -6.71 16.40
C LEU A 129 9.88 -7.19 17.44
N ILE A 130 10.51 -6.27 18.17
CA ILE A 130 11.46 -6.60 19.24
C ILE A 130 10.75 -7.32 20.38
N GLY A 131 9.57 -6.84 20.79
CA GLY A 131 8.73 -7.51 21.80
C GLY A 131 8.34 -8.93 21.38
N CYS A 132 7.94 -9.12 20.12
CA CYS A 132 7.64 -10.44 19.54
C CYS A 132 8.88 -11.35 19.53
N GLY A 133 10.06 -10.81 19.21
CA GLY A 133 11.31 -11.56 19.25
C GLY A 133 11.65 -12.04 20.66
N ILE A 134 11.44 -11.20 21.69
CA ILE A 134 11.61 -11.58 23.10
C ILE A 134 10.62 -12.68 23.47
N LEU A 135 9.33 -12.48 23.19
CA LEU A 135 8.27 -13.46 23.46
C LEU A 135 8.54 -14.81 22.78
N ALA A 136 8.93 -14.80 21.51
CA ALA A 136 9.28 -16.00 20.76
C ALA A 136 10.49 -16.72 21.37
N THR A 137 11.53 -15.98 21.78
CA THR A 137 12.71 -16.55 22.43
C THR A 137 12.38 -17.16 23.78
N THR A 138 11.58 -16.48 24.61
CA THR A 138 11.11 -17.00 25.90
C THR A 138 10.28 -18.26 25.71
N ALA A 139 9.25 -18.23 24.85
CA ALA A 139 8.40 -19.37 24.58
C ALA A 139 9.18 -20.58 24.06
N TYR A 140 10.10 -20.34 23.12
CA TYR A 140 10.95 -21.38 22.54
C TYR A 140 11.86 -22.02 23.61
N ASN A 141 12.63 -21.21 24.34
CA ASN A 141 13.56 -21.70 25.37
C ASN A 141 12.82 -22.48 26.49
N LEU A 142 11.66 -21.99 26.92
CA LEU A 142 10.83 -22.69 27.90
C LEU A 142 10.34 -24.05 27.38
N ARG A 143 9.99 -24.14 26.10
CA ARG A 143 9.43 -25.37 25.52
C ARG A 143 10.49 -26.41 25.18
N THR A 144 11.61 -25.99 24.59
CA THR A 144 12.65 -26.89 24.08
C THR A 144 13.78 -27.13 25.08
N GLY A 145 13.90 -26.30 26.12
CA GLY A 145 15.04 -26.29 27.05
C GLY A 145 16.31 -25.71 26.44
N SER A 146 16.23 -25.07 25.27
CA SER A 146 17.37 -24.38 24.65
C SER A 146 17.73 -23.08 25.38
N SER A 147 18.93 -22.57 25.10
CA SER A 147 19.41 -21.25 25.57
C SER A 147 19.67 -20.32 24.38
N GLU A 148 18.62 -20.09 23.58
CA GLU A 148 18.67 -19.09 22.51
C GLU A 148 18.84 -17.70 23.12
N ARG A 149 19.72 -16.89 22.51
CA ARG A 149 20.00 -15.54 22.99
C ARG A 149 18.83 -14.60 22.69
N TYR A 150 18.56 -13.69 23.61
CA TYR A 150 17.56 -12.64 23.42
C TYR A 150 18.06 -11.53 22.49
N TYR A 151 17.10 -10.85 21.86
CA TYR A 151 17.36 -9.58 21.16
C TYR A 151 17.83 -8.52 22.17
N ARG A 152 18.76 -7.66 21.74
CA ARG A 152 19.31 -6.61 22.62
C ARG A 152 18.28 -5.51 22.85
N ALA A 153 17.96 -5.21 24.10
CA ALA A 153 17.01 -4.14 24.48
C ALA A 153 17.40 -2.75 23.93
N LEU A 154 18.70 -2.51 23.70
CA LEU A 154 19.23 -1.29 23.08
C LEU A 154 18.52 -0.93 21.76
N TRP A 155 18.10 -1.92 20.98
CA TRP A 155 17.40 -1.70 19.71
C TRP A 155 16.03 -1.06 19.91
N GLY A 156 15.34 -1.42 20.99
CA GLY A 156 14.08 -0.81 21.36
C GLY A 156 14.28 0.65 21.76
N MET A 157 15.36 0.96 22.49
CA MET A 157 15.69 2.34 22.88
C MET A 157 16.04 3.22 21.68
N LEU A 158 16.81 2.69 20.72
CA LEU A 158 17.19 3.40 19.49
C LEU A 158 16.00 3.82 18.63
N VAL A 159 14.85 3.17 18.78
CA VAL A 159 13.60 3.55 18.12
C VAL A 159 12.73 4.41 19.04
N THR A 160 12.59 4.01 20.30
CA THR A 160 11.66 4.63 21.24
C THR A 160 12.07 6.06 21.59
N VAL A 161 13.37 6.34 21.75
CA VAL A 161 13.85 7.70 22.07
C VAL A 161 13.54 8.69 20.93
N PRO A 162 13.91 8.42 19.67
CA PRO A 162 13.49 9.29 18.56
C PRO A 162 11.98 9.40 18.40
N LEU A 163 11.21 8.34 18.65
CA LEU A 163 9.75 8.39 18.60
C LEU A 163 9.16 9.33 19.65
N ILE A 164 9.68 9.30 20.88
CA ILE A 164 9.26 10.22 21.95
C ILE A 164 9.59 11.66 21.55
N VAL A 165 10.80 11.91 21.03
CA VAL A 165 11.18 13.24 20.54
C VAL A 165 10.20 13.70 19.46
N TRP A 166 9.88 12.84 18.48
CA TRP A 166 8.89 13.13 17.43
C TRP A 166 7.50 13.43 17.98
N TYR A 167 7.04 12.68 18.99
CA TYR A 167 5.74 12.87 19.63
C TYR A 167 5.61 14.26 20.25
N PHE A 168 6.64 14.73 20.93
CA PHE A 168 6.63 16.05 21.58
C PHE A 168 7.00 17.19 20.63
N SER A 169 7.81 16.96 19.60
CA SER A 169 8.27 18.00 18.67
C SER A 169 7.27 18.30 17.54
N THR A 170 6.40 17.35 17.20
CA THR A 170 5.54 17.44 16.01
C THR A 170 4.07 17.36 16.37
N ALA A 171 3.38 18.51 16.38
CA ALA A 171 1.96 18.62 16.75
C ALA A 171 1.04 17.68 15.96
N THR A 172 1.39 17.39 14.70
CA THR A 172 0.64 16.45 13.84
C THR A 172 0.75 15.01 14.35
N PHE A 173 1.94 14.54 14.71
CA PHE A 173 2.12 13.18 15.21
C PHE A 173 1.49 13.00 16.59
N GLY A 174 1.65 13.99 17.49
CA GLY A 174 0.97 14.00 18.78
C GLY A 174 -0.56 13.95 18.65
N ARG A 175 -1.14 14.70 17.70
CA ARG A 175 -2.58 14.65 17.40
C ARG A 175 -3.04 13.28 16.89
N LEU A 176 -2.27 12.66 15.99
CA LEU A 176 -2.59 11.33 15.43
C LEU A 176 -2.56 10.24 16.51
N VAL A 177 -1.56 10.26 17.39
CA VAL A 177 -1.47 9.32 18.52
C VAL A 177 -2.65 9.54 19.47
N ARG A 178 -2.97 10.79 19.82
CA ARG A 178 -4.10 11.11 20.69
C ARG A 178 -5.43 10.68 20.08
N GLN A 179 -5.64 10.92 18.79
CA GLN A 179 -6.83 10.45 18.07
C GLN A 179 -6.93 8.92 18.07
N THR A 180 -5.82 8.21 17.87
CA THR A 180 -5.81 6.74 17.94
C THR A 180 -6.21 6.24 19.32
N VAL A 181 -5.66 6.84 20.39
CA VAL A 181 -6.01 6.50 21.78
C VAL A 181 -7.48 6.80 22.07
N LEU A 182 -7.98 7.97 21.65
CA LEU A 182 -9.39 8.33 21.82
C LEU A 182 -10.33 7.39 21.06
N SER A 183 -9.98 7.00 19.83
CA SER A 183 -10.76 6.00 19.07
C SER A 183 -10.80 4.64 19.77
N LEU A 184 -9.71 4.23 20.44
CA LEU A 184 -9.66 2.99 21.21
C LEU A 184 -10.51 3.04 22.48
N THR A 185 -10.57 4.19 23.15
CA THR A 185 -11.28 4.35 24.43
C THR A 185 -12.75 4.76 24.29
N ALA A 186 -13.13 5.36 23.16
CA ALA A 186 -14.49 5.87 22.93
C ALA A 186 -15.54 4.76 22.70
N GLY A 187 -15.17 3.48 22.63
CA GLY A 187 -16.10 2.35 22.51
C GLY A 187 -16.91 2.28 21.21
N ALA A 188 -16.72 3.23 20.28
CA ALA A 188 -17.35 3.20 18.96
C ALA A 188 -16.71 2.09 18.10
N LEU A 189 -17.43 1.00 17.89
CA LEU A 189 -17.02 -0.07 17.00
C LEU A 189 -17.05 0.43 15.55
N GLY A 190 -15.87 0.70 14.98
CA GLY A 190 -15.72 1.15 13.60
C GLY A 190 -16.16 0.12 12.56
N ALA A 191 -16.36 -1.13 12.98
CA ALA A 191 -16.96 -2.18 12.17
C ALA A 191 -18.45 -1.91 11.86
N VAL A 192 -19.21 -1.35 12.81
CA VAL A 192 -20.65 -1.09 12.64
C VAL A 192 -20.88 0.02 11.60
N THR A 193 -20.13 1.12 11.70
CA THR A 193 -20.21 2.22 10.72
C THR A 193 -19.73 1.82 9.32
N ARG A 194 -18.80 0.85 9.20
CA ARG A 194 -18.37 0.30 7.91
C ARG A 194 -19.36 -0.71 7.34
N VAL A 195 -20.08 -1.46 8.17
CA VAL A 195 -21.14 -2.40 7.75
C VAL A 195 -22.36 -1.61 7.27
N GLU A 196 -22.77 -0.58 8.00
CA GLU A 196 -23.85 0.33 7.57
C GLU A 196 -23.51 0.99 6.21
N GLY A 197 -22.28 1.48 6.03
CA GLY A 197 -21.82 1.99 4.74
C GLY A 197 -21.66 0.92 3.64
N ALA A 198 -21.56 -0.37 4.00
CA ALA A 198 -21.52 -1.48 3.04
C ALA A 198 -22.94 -1.92 2.62
N GLU A 199 -23.92 -1.82 3.51
CA GLU A 199 -25.34 -2.01 3.18
C GLU A 199 -25.83 -0.92 2.20
N GLU A 200 -25.29 0.30 2.30
CA GLU A 200 -25.52 1.39 1.33
C GLU A 200 -24.75 1.21 0.01
N SER A 201 -23.81 0.27 -0.08
CA SER A 201 -22.85 0.19 -1.21
C SER A 201 -23.46 -0.27 -2.54
N SER A 202 -24.72 -0.73 -2.53
CA SER A 202 -25.50 -1.04 -3.73
C SER A 202 -24.94 -2.19 -4.59
N TYR A 203 -23.91 -2.91 -4.12
CA TYR A 203 -23.32 -4.07 -4.81
C TYR A 203 -24.05 -5.37 -4.48
N THR A 204 -24.13 -6.29 -5.44
CA THR A 204 -24.50 -7.69 -5.14
C THR A 204 -23.36 -8.40 -4.41
N VAL A 205 -23.67 -9.46 -3.64
CA VAL A 205 -22.65 -10.26 -2.93
C VAL A 205 -21.55 -10.74 -3.88
N LEU A 206 -21.91 -11.17 -5.10
CA LEU A 206 -20.96 -11.61 -6.11
C LEU A 206 -20.03 -10.48 -6.56
N GLN A 207 -20.56 -9.27 -6.77
CA GLN A 207 -19.77 -8.10 -7.14
C GLN A 207 -18.82 -7.68 -5.99
N ILE A 208 -19.27 -7.77 -4.73
CA ILE A 208 -18.41 -7.53 -3.56
C ILE A 208 -17.26 -8.52 -3.53
N ILE A 209 -17.53 -9.81 -3.76
CA ILE A 209 -16.50 -10.87 -3.81
C ILE A 209 -15.52 -10.61 -4.95
N GLN A 210 -16.01 -10.42 -6.17
CA GLN A 210 -15.14 -10.20 -7.34
C GLN A 210 -14.27 -8.95 -7.18
N ARG A 211 -14.85 -7.87 -6.69
CA ARG A 211 -14.13 -6.59 -6.57
C ARG A 211 -13.18 -6.56 -5.38
N TYR A 212 -13.66 -6.87 -4.19
CA TYR A 212 -12.89 -6.67 -2.97
C TYR A 212 -12.10 -7.91 -2.58
N ILE A 213 -12.71 -9.10 -2.63
CA ILE A 213 -12.05 -10.34 -2.22
C ILE A 213 -11.07 -10.82 -3.30
N ILE A 214 -11.43 -10.78 -4.58
CA ILE A 214 -10.56 -11.24 -5.67
C ILE A 214 -9.68 -10.08 -6.16
N GLY A 215 -10.29 -8.96 -6.55
CA GLY A 215 -9.61 -7.84 -7.21
C GLY A 215 -8.72 -6.97 -6.31
N ASP A 216 -9.17 -6.62 -5.10
CA ASP A 216 -8.40 -5.71 -4.24
C ASP A 216 -7.53 -6.45 -3.20
N TYR A 217 -8.06 -7.51 -2.56
CA TYR A 217 -7.43 -8.14 -1.38
C TYR A 217 -7.08 -9.62 -1.57
N GLY A 218 -7.27 -10.21 -2.75
CA GLY A 218 -7.12 -11.65 -2.96
C GLY A 218 -5.73 -12.18 -2.60
N VAL A 219 -4.69 -11.47 -3.02
CA VAL A 219 -3.30 -11.80 -2.67
C VAL A 219 -3.09 -11.75 -1.16
N LEU A 220 -3.52 -10.68 -0.49
CA LEU A 220 -3.42 -10.57 0.97
C LEU A 220 -4.15 -11.71 1.66
N ILE A 221 -5.40 -11.97 1.29
CA ILE A 221 -6.23 -13.04 1.87
C ILE A 221 -5.55 -14.41 1.68
N LEU A 222 -4.99 -14.69 0.50
CA LEU A 222 -4.26 -15.93 0.24
C LEU A 222 -3.04 -16.09 1.16
N TYR A 223 -2.22 -15.03 1.29
CA TYR A 223 -1.05 -15.06 2.18
C TYR A 223 -1.43 -15.24 3.65
N LEU A 224 -2.42 -14.48 4.10
CA LEU A 224 -2.91 -14.58 5.48
C LEU A 224 -3.50 -15.97 5.73
N THR A 225 -4.34 -16.48 4.84
CA THR A 225 -4.95 -17.81 5.03
C THR A 225 -3.89 -18.91 5.05
N ALA A 226 -2.98 -18.92 4.07
CA ALA A 226 -1.92 -19.93 4.00
C ALA A 226 -0.93 -19.82 5.17
N GLY A 227 -0.53 -18.60 5.53
CA GLY A 227 0.28 -18.34 6.71
C GLY A 227 -0.41 -18.80 8.00
N GLY A 228 -1.70 -18.51 8.16
CA GLY A 228 -2.54 -18.94 9.27
C GLY A 228 -2.61 -20.46 9.41
N LEU A 229 -2.79 -21.19 8.30
CA LEU A 229 -2.75 -22.65 8.31
C LEU A 229 -1.38 -23.19 8.77
N ILE A 230 -0.28 -22.57 8.34
CA ILE A 230 1.07 -22.93 8.78
C ILE A 230 1.25 -22.63 10.28
N VAL A 231 0.75 -21.48 10.77
CA VAL A 231 0.77 -21.15 12.21
C VAL A 231 -0.02 -22.17 13.02
N LEU A 232 -1.20 -22.60 12.55
CA LEU A 232 -1.99 -23.64 13.23
C LEU A 232 -1.20 -24.95 13.31
N ARG A 233 -0.52 -25.35 12.22
CA ARG A 233 0.35 -26.53 12.21
C ARG A 233 1.53 -26.39 13.16
N VAL A 234 2.22 -25.25 13.16
CA VAL A 234 3.36 -24.97 14.06
C VAL A 234 2.89 -24.95 15.51
N GLY A 235 1.75 -24.31 15.81
CA GLY A 235 1.14 -24.28 17.13
C GLY A 235 0.74 -25.66 17.63
N TYR A 236 0.12 -26.48 16.78
CA TYR A 236 -0.17 -27.88 17.09
C TYR A 236 1.10 -28.66 17.43
N LYS A 237 2.16 -28.51 16.61
CA LYS A 237 3.46 -29.14 16.85
C LYS A 237 4.12 -28.61 18.12
N PHE A 238 3.97 -27.33 18.43
CA PHE A 238 4.49 -26.71 19.65
C PHE A 238 3.84 -27.27 20.90
N LEU A 239 2.53 -27.55 20.86
CA LEU A 239 1.80 -28.17 21.95
C LEU A 239 2.14 -29.66 22.10
N ARG A 240 2.24 -30.40 21.00
CA ARG A 240 2.39 -31.86 21.01
C ARG A 240 3.85 -32.32 21.13
N ASP A 241 4.76 -31.67 20.42
CA ASP A 241 6.15 -32.08 20.26
C ASP A 241 7.13 -31.05 20.86
N ARG A 242 8.37 -31.48 21.14
CA ARG A 242 9.48 -30.56 21.49
C ARG A 242 10.36 -30.21 20.30
N ASN A 243 10.14 -30.82 19.13
CA ASN A 243 10.96 -30.64 17.94
C ASN A 243 10.45 -29.50 17.04
N VAL A 244 10.26 -28.30 17.60
CA VAL A 244 9.88 -27.11 16.83
C VAL A 244 11.13 -26.32 16.47
N ARG A 245 11.16 -25.68 15.31
CA ARG A 245 12.27 -24.81 14.91
C ARG A 245 12.07 -23.40 15.47
N PHE A 246 13.16 -22.76 15.88
CA PHE A 246 13.12 -21.36 16.35
C PHE A 246 12.59 -20.39 15.29
N SER A 247 12.95 -20.63 14.02
CA SER A 247 12.49 -19.84 12.87
C SER A 247 10.98 -19.87 12.69
N GLU A 248 10.37 -21.06 12.78
CA GLU A 248 8.91 -21.27 12.70
C GLU A 248 8.19 -20.60 13.88
N THR A 249 8.77 -20.71 15.09
CA THR A 249 8.21 -20.10 16.30
C THR A 249 8.21 -18.57 16.20
N THR A 250 9.33 -17.98 15.78
CA THR A 250 9.48 -16.54 15.62
C THR A 250 8.51 -15.98 14.58
N ALA A 251 8.43 -16.62 13.41
CA ALA A 251 7.50 -16.19 12.36
C ALA A 251 6.04 -16.35 12.79
N SER A 252 5.70 -17.39 13.56
CA SER A 252 4.34 -17.60 14.08
C SER A 252 3.94 -16.54 15.11
N VAL A 253 4.83 -16.17 16.04
CA VAL A 253 4.58 -15.10 17.00
C VAL A 253 4.39 -13.76 16.29
N LEU A 254 5.22 -13.47 15.28
CA LEU A 254 5.07 -12.27 14.45
C LEU A 254 3.74 -12.26 13.70
N TYR A 255 3.31 -13.40 13.16
CA TYR A 255 2.04 -13.54 12.46
C TYR A 255 0.85 -13.26 13.40
N VAL A 256 0.84 -13.88 14.59
CA VAL A 256 -0.24 -13.69 15.57
C VAL A 256 -0.27 -12.25 16.09
N ALA A 257 0.88 -11.67 16.43
CA ALA A 257 0.94 -10.30 16.91
C ALA A 257 0.53 -9.28 15.83
N GLY A 258 1.00 -9.46 14.60
CA GLY A 258 0.57 -8.65 13.46
C GLY A 258 -0.93 -8.78 13.20
N GLY A 259 -1.46 -9.99 13.24
CA GLY A 259 -2.89 -10.27 13.06
C GLY A 259 -3.74 -9.64 14.16
N ALA A 260 -3.32 -9.72 15.42
CA ALA A 260 -4.00 -9.09 16.55
C ALA A 260 -4.03 -7.57 16.40
N ILE A 261 -2.90 -6.96 16.04
CA ILE A 261 -2.83 -5.53 15.72
C ILE A 261 -3.78 -5.20 14.56
N GLY A 262 -3.81 -6.05 13.53
CA GLY A 262 -4.68 -5.88 12.39
C GLY A 262 -6.16 -5.85 12.77
N VAL A 263 -6.59 -6.82 13.58
CA VAL A 263 -7.96 -6.90 14.11
C VAL A 263 -8.31 -5.68 14.95
N ILE A 264 -7.39 -5.20 15.80
CA ILE A 264 -7.59 -3.96 16.58
C ILE A 264 -7.83 -2.78 15.62
N PHE A 265 -6.95 -2.56 14.64
CA PHE A 265 -7.11 -1.46 13.69
C PHE A 265 -8.35 -1.56 12.80
N LEU A 266 -8.91 -2.77 12.61
CA LEU A 266 -10.19 -2.96 11.93
C LEU A 266 -11.40 -2.71 12.83
N ALA A 267 -11.32 -3.13 14.09
CA ALA A 267 -12.40 -3.00 15.06
C ALA A 267 -12.63 -1.55 15.49
N PHE A 268 -11.56 -0.74 15.54
CA PHE A 268 -11.63 0.67 15.91
C PHE A 268 -11.55 1.55 14.66
N PRO A 269 -12.28 2.68 14.60
CA PRO A 269 -12.21 3.63 13.49
C PRO A 269 -10.83 4.30 13.52
N ALA A 270 -9.87 3.60 12.93
CA ALA A 270 -8.50 4.03 12.88
C ALA A 270 -8.27 4.97 11.70
N ILE A 271 -7.30 5.86 11.88
CA ILE A 271 -6.76 6.76 10.84
C ILE A 271 -6.21 5.99 9.62
N ILE A 272 -5.97 4.68 9.77
CA ILE A 272 -5.49 3.80 8.71
C ILE A 272 -6.70 3.04 8.15
N THR A 273 -7.07 3.35 6.90
CA THR A 273 -8.21 2.74 6.22
C THR A 273 -7.83 1.53 5.36
N GLU A 274 -6.56 1.41 4.97
CA GLU A 274 -6.10 0.40 4.01
C GLU A 274 -5.72 -0.94 4.66
N PHE A 275 -6.37 -2.03 4.24
CA PHE A 275 -6.16 -3.39 4.80
C PHE A 275 -4.72 -3.89 4.68
N TYR A 276 -4.03 -3.63 3.57
CA TYR A 276 -2.62 -4.01 3.42
C TYR A 276 -1.73 -3.26 4.41
N ARG A 277 -2.02 -1.97 4.67
CA ARG A 277 -1.24 -1.14 5.60
C ARG A 277 -1.42 -1.61 7.04
N ILE A 278 -2.61 -2.06 7.38
CA ILE A 278 -2.94 -2.61 8.70
C ILE A 278 -2.26 -3.97 8.93
N ASN A 279 -2.17 -4.81 7.89
CA ASN A 279 -1.68 -6.19 7.98
C ASN A 279 -0.21 -6.38 7.56
N GLN A 280 0.58 -5.31 7.49
CA GLN A 280 1.99 -5.34 7.07
C GLN A 280 2.84 -6.38 7.81
N LEU A 281 2.74 -6.40 9.14
CA LEU A 281 3.49 -7.35 9.98
C LEU A 281 3.04 -8.79 9.75
N THR A 282 1.73 -9.01 9.65
CA THR A 282 1.14 -10.31 9.37
C THR A 282 1.56 -10.83 8.00
N LEU A 283 1.59 -9.94 7.00
CA LEU A 283 2.03 -10.25 5.65
C LEU A 283 3.52 -10.62 5.61
N LEU A 284 4.39 -9.83 6.27
CA LEU A 284 5.80 -10.17 6.40
C LEU A 284 6.00 -11.55 7.03
N ALA A 285 5.27 -11.84 8.11
CA ALA A 285 5.33 -13.13 8.77
C ALA A 285 4.80 -14.26 7.87
N ALA A 286 3.73 -14.03 7.11
CA ALA A 286 3.19 -14.99 6.14
C ALA A 286 4.20 -15.35 5.05
N ILE A 287 4.92 -14.37 4.50
CA ILE A 287 6.01 -14.60 3.53
C ILE A 287 7.07 -15.52 4.13
N LEU A 288 7.51 -15.25 5.37
CA LEU A 288 8.50 -16.08 6.06
C LEU A 288 7.97 -17.49 6.30
N LEU A 289 6.73 -17.63 6.77
CA LEU A 289 6.09 -18.92 7.03
C LEU A 289 5.94 -19.76 5.76
N LEU A 290 5.52 -19.16 4.65
CA LEU A 290 5.44 -19.83 3.34
C LEU A 290 6.82 -20.30 2.89
N GLY A 291 7.84 -19.45 3.01
CA GLY A 291 9.22 -19.82 2.69
C GLY A 291 9.77 -20.95 3.56
N PHE A 292 9.51 -20.91 4.87
CA PHE A 292 9.89 -21.99 5.80
C PHE A 292 9.10 -23.27 5.56
N GLY A 293 7.82 -23.17 5.22
CA GLY A 293 6.99 -24.30 4.81
C GLY A 293 7.57 -25.01 3.59
N MET A 294 7.87 -24.27 2.52
CA MET A 294 8.55 -24.81 1.33
C MET A 294 9.92 -25.41 1.66
N THR A 295 10.68 -24.78 2.56
CA THR A 295 11.99 -25.31 3.01
C THR A 295 11.85 -26.63 3.74
N ALA A 296 10.90 -26.70 4.68
CA ALA A 296 10.64 -27.92 5.44
C ALA A 296 10.25 -29.05 4.49
N LEU A 297 9.36 -28.79 3.53
CA LEU A 297 8.93 -29.76 2.53
C LEU A 297 10.10 -30.25 1.67
N HIS A 298 10.95 -29.35 1.17
CA HIS A 298 12.14 -29.72 0.40
C HIS A 298 13.09 -30.65 1.18
N THR A 299 13.29 -30.38 2.48
CA THR A 299 14.16 -31.23 3.32
C THR A 299 13.53 -32.57 3.72
N TYR A 300 12.21 -32.73 3.60
CA TYR A 300 11.49 -33.96 3.96
C TYR A 300 11.45 -34.98 2.80
N ASP A 301 11.44 -34.52 1.55
CA ASP A 301 11.44 -35.39 0.36
C ASP A 301 12.70 -36.27 0.27
N ASP A 302 13.81 -35.86 0.89
CA ASP A 302 15.05 -36.64 0.93
C ASP A 302 15.02 -37.83 1.92
N VAL A 303 14.00 -37.95 2.79
CA VAL A 303 14.09 -38.84 3.99
C VAL A 303 13.07 -39.99 4.01
N SER A 304 12.00 -40.02 3.20
CA SER A 304 11.10 -41.20 3.16
C SER A 304 10.13 -41.27 1.96
N PRO A 305 10.12 -42.37 1.17
CA PRO A 305 9.18 -42.57 0.06
C PRO A 305 7.72 -42.86 0.48
N LEU A 306 7.44 -43.16 1.76
CA LEU A 306 6.07 -43.50 2.21
C LEU A 306 5.21 -42.31 2.67
N SER A 307 5.81 -41.12 2.88
CA SER A 307 5.08 -39.91 3.31
C SER A 307 4.68 -38.97 2.16
N MET A 308 4.89 -39.42 0.92
CA MET A 308 4.83 -38.59 -0.30
C MET A 308 3.44 -37.98 -0.58
N SER A 309 2.32 -38.62 -0.25
CA SER A 309 1.01 -38.11 -0.74
C SER A 309 0.57 -36.78 -0.09
N LEU A 310 0.67 -36.64 1.24
CA LEU A 310 0.23 -35.43 1.93
C LEU A 310 1.24 -34.27 1.81
N ASN A 311 2.53 -34.59 1.75
CA ASN A 311 3.58 -33.59 1.59
C ASN A 311 3.64 -33.06 0.14
N SER A 312 3.47 -33.90 -0.88
CA SER A 312 3.37 -33.43 -2.27
C SER A 312 2.12 -32.57 -2.51
N VAL A 313 0.99 -32.89 -1.86
CA VAL A 313 -0.21 -32.03 -1.89
C VAL A 313 0.05 -30.69 -1.19
N ALA A 314 0.75 -30.67 -0.06
CA ALA A 314 1.13 -29.43 0.61
C ALA A 314 2.11 -28.58 -0.23
N VAL A 315 3.06 -29.21 -0.94
CA VAL A 315 3.96 -28.54 -1.89
C VAL A 315 3.17 -27.92 -3.03
N CYS A 316 2.32 -28.70 -3.70
CA CYS A 316 1.47 -28.19 -4.77
C CYS A 316 0.56 -27.07 -4.27
N ALA A 317 -0.03 -27.18 -3.08
CA ALA A 317 -0.87 -26.14 -2.52
C ALA A 317 -0.10 -24.82 -2.27
N VAL A 318 1.10 -24.88 -1.68
CA VAL A 318 1.90 -23.67 -1.43
C VAL A 318 2.39 -23.05 -2.74
N VAL A 319 2.83 -23.87 -3.71
CA VAL A 319 3.24 -23.39 -5.04
C VAL A 319 2.06 -22.77 -5.79
N VAL A 320 0.88 -23.41 -5.75
CA VAL A 320 -0.36 -22.88 -6.34
C VAL A 320 -0.77 -21.58 -5.67
N VAL A 321 -0.61 -21.42 -4.35
CA VAL A 321 -0.87 -20.15 -3.66
C VAL A 321 0.05 -19.05 -4.18
N VAL A 322 1.36 -19.32 -4.35
CA VAL A 322 2.32 -18.34 -4.88
C VAL A 322 2.01 -17.98 -6.33
N ILE A 323 1.71 -18.96 -7.18
CA ILE A 323 1.36 -18.73 -8.59
C ILE A 323 0.03 -17.97 -8.71
N THR A 324 -0.99 -18.38 -7.95
CA THR A 324 -2.31 -17.73 -7.93
C THR A 324 -2.19 -16.31 -7.40
N ALA A 325 -1.40 -16.10 -6.35
CA ALA A 325 -1.08 -14.77 -5.86
C ALA A 325 -0.40 -13.94 -6.96
N GLY A 326 0.61 -14.47 -7.65
CA GLY A 326 1.26 -13.77 -8.77
C GLY A 326 0.30 -13.39 -9.89
N GLY A 327 -0.58 -14.31 -10.28
CA GLY A 327 -1.62 -14.08 -11.29
C GLY A 327 -2.61 -13.00 -10.86
N LEU A 328 -3.17 -13.10 -9.65
CA LEU A 328 -4.10 -12.10 -9.10
C LEU A 328 -3.45 -10.73 -8.97
N ALA A 329 -2.20 -10.70 -8.53
CA ALA A 329 -1.45 -9.48 -8.30
C ALA A 329 -1.33 -8.65 -9.60
N ILE A 330 -1.06 -9.27 -10.74
CA ILE A 330 -1.05 -8.60 -12.06
C ILE A 330 -2.37 -7.86 -12.36
N PHE A 331 -3.52 -8.46 -12.00
CA PHE A 331 -4.83 -7.82 -12.19
C PHE A 331 -5.12 -6.70 -11.19
N THR A 332 -4.42 -6.68 -10.04
CA THR A 332 -4.56 -5.61 -9.03
C THR A 332 -3.73 -4.37 -9.36
N VAL A 333 -2.73 -4.52 -10.24
CA VAL A 333 -1.69 -3.52 -10.59
C VAL A 333 -2.16 -2.49 -11.60
N TYR A 334 -3.16 -2.82 -12.42
CA TYR A 334 -3.71 -1.92 -13.42
C TYR A 334 -5.18 -1.66 -13.12
N ASP A 335 -5.43 -0.76 -12.17
CA ASP A 335 -6.73 -0.10 -12.04
C ASP A 335 -6.56 1.39 -12.38
N GLU A 336 -6.38 1.68 -13.68
CA GLU A 336 -6.22 3.04 -14.26
C GLU A 336 -7.39 3.98 -13.90
N ARG A 337 -8.46 3.46 -13.29
CA ARG A 337 -9.70 4.17 -12.98
C ARG A 337 -9.70 4.85 -11.61
N ARG A 338 -8.70 4.57 -10.73
CA ARG A 338 -8.68 5.09 -9.34
C ARG A 338 -7.70 6.24 -9.10
N HIS A 339 -6.84 6.54 -10.07
CA HIS A 339 -5.83 7.60 -9.97
C HIS A 339 -5.93 8.52 -11.17
N ALA A 340 -5.49 9.76 -11.00
CA ALA A 340 -5.26 10.60 -12.16
C ALA A 340 -4.23 9.94 -13.07
N ASN A 341 -4.62 9.73 -14.32
CA ASN A 341 -3.72 9.19 -15.32
C ASN A 341 -2.94 10.35 -15.98
N GLN A 342 -1.87 10.01 -16.69
CA GLN A 342 -1.03 11.00 -17.37
C GLN A 342 -1.86 11.88 -18.33
N ALA A 343 -2.86 11.30 -19.00
CA ALA A 343 -3.72 12.02 -19.92
C ALA A 343 -4.57 13.10 -19.22
N GLU A 344 -5.08 12.82 -18.02
CA GLU A 344 -5.80 13.81 -17.19
C GLU A 344 -4.86 14.93 -16.74
N PHE A 345 -3.62 14.61 -16.34
CA PHE A 345 -2.64 15.63 -15.97
C PHE A 345 -2.25 16.51 -17.16
N GLU A 346 -2.02 15.94 -18.35
CA GLU A 346 -1.71 16.69 -19.57
C GLU A 346 -2.83 17.64 -19.97
N VAL A 347 -4.10 17.22 -19.83
CA VAL A 347 -5.25 18.09 -20.09
C VAL A 347 -5.32 19.24 -19.10
N ILE A 348 -5.14 18.97 -17.81
CA ILE A 348 -5.13 20.01 -16.78
C ILE A 348 -3.96 20.97 -17.03
N GLU A 349 -2.76 20.47 -17.33
CA GLU A 349 -1.60 21.30 -17.64
C GLU A 349 -1.81 22.16 -18.88
N HIS A 350 -2.33 21.57 -19.96
CA HIS A 350 -2.65 22.28 -21.19
C HIS A 350 -3.66 23.41 -20.92
N HIS A 351 -4.77 23.10 -20.23
CA HIS A 351 -5.76 24.12 -19.85
C HIS A 351 -5.13 25.23 -19.02
N MET A 352 -4.36 24.87 -17.98
CA MET A 352 -3.71 25.85 -17.11
C MET A 352 -2.62 26.68 -17.82
N THR A 353 -2.08 26.20 -18.93
CA THR A 353 -1.07 26.94 -19.72
C THR A 353 -1.71 27.89 -20.72
N TYR A 354 -2.69 27.39 -21.48
CA TYR A 354 -3.17 28.04 -22.70
C TYR A 354 -4.54 28.70 -22.57
N ALA A 355 -5.38 28.30 -21.60
CA ALA A 355 -6.73 28.84 -21.48
C ALA A 355 -6.77 30.33 -21.16
N ASN A 356 -7.89 30.97 -21.53
CA ASN A 356 -8.24 32.29 -21.05
C ASN A 356 -8.96 32.19 -19.69
N TYR A 357 -8.36 32.77 -18.65
CA TYR A 357 -8.84 32.73 -17.26
C TYR A 357 -9.95 33.75 -16.96
N ASP A 358 -10.25 34.66 -17.90
CA ASP A 358 -11.39 35.58 -17.79
C ASP A 358 -12.72 34.88 -18.16
N ILE A 359 -12.66 33.60 -18.51
CA ILE A 359 -13.76 32.81 -19.06
C ILE A 359 -14.00 31.60 -18.17
N ASN A 360 -15.27 31.30 -17.92
CA ASN A 360 -15.67 30.23 -17.01
C ASN A 360 -15.29 28.86 -17.58
N THR A 361 -14.82 27.97 -16.71
CA THR A 361 -14.56 26.56 -17.03
C THR A 361 -15.51 25.69 -16.21
N ARG A 362 -16.26 24.81 -16.86
CA ARG A 362 -16.96 23.70 -16.18
C ARG A 362 -16.21 22.41 -16.46
N SER A 363 -16.01 21.61 -15.44
CA SER A 363 -15.30 20.34 -15.58
C SER A 363 -16.02 19.19 -14.89
N MET A 364 -15.63 17.98 -15.25
CA MET A 364 -15.87 16.85 -14.36
C MET A 364 -15.15 17.10 -13.02
N LYS A 365 -15.58 16.38 -11.98
CA LYS A 365 -14.99 16.51 -10.64
C LYS A 365 -13.50 16.16 -10.69
N ILE A 366 -12.66 17.19 -10.72
CA ILE A 366 -11.21 17.11 -10.51
C ILE A 366 -10.98 17.25 -9.02
N THR A 367 -10.17 16.37 -8.42
CA THR A 367 -9.85 16.51 -7.00
C THR A 367 -8.90 17.70 -6.81
N GLN A 368 -9.03 18.38 -5.67
CA GLN A 368 -8.17 19.53 -5.35
C GLN A 368 -6.68 19.16 -5.41
N ILE A 369 -6.33 17.94 -5.00
CA ILE A 369 -4.95 17.41 -5.03
C ILE A 369 -4.45 17.27 -6.48
N GLU A 370 -5.29 16.83 -7.41
CA GLU A 370 -4.94 16.72 -8.83
C GLU A 370 -4.66 18.10 -9.43
N ALA A 371 -5.50 19.10 -9.12
CA ALA A 371 -5.31 20.49 -9.57
C ALA A 371 -4.08 21.18 -8.92
N GLU A 372 -3.72 20.80 -7.70
CA GLU A 372 -2.54 21.32 -6.99
C GLU A 372 -1.23 20.75 -7.53
N TYR A 373 -1.20 19.48 -7.94
CA TYR A 373 0.02 18.80 -8.38
C TYR A 373 0.51 19.23 -9.77
N THR A 374 -0.37 19.74 -10.63
CA THR A 374 -0.04 20.12 -12.03
C THR A 374 0.58 21.52 -12.17
N ILE A 375 0.94 22.20 -11.09
CA ILE A 375 1.39 23.60 -11.15
C ILE A 375 2.90 23.69 -11.32
N GLY A 376 3.36 23.52 -12.56
CA GLY A 376 4.68 23.92 -13.04
C GLY A 376 4.68 25.18 -13.91
N THR A 377 3.50 25.73 -14.23
CA THR A 377 3.36 26.76 -15.26
C THR A 377 3.57 28.17 -14.69
N ARG A 378 4.42 28.98 -15.35
CA ARG A 378 4.71 30.37 -14.95
C ARG A 378 3.48 31.28 -14.93
N ARG A 379 2.41 30.90 -15.65
CA ARG A 379 1.16 31.66 -15.76
C ARG A 379 0.21 31.35 -14.61
N ALA A 380 0.06 30.08 -14.22
CA ALA A 380 -0.78 29.70 -13.08
C ALA A 380 -0.27 30.29 -11.77
N SER A 381 1.05 30.41 -11.58
CA SER A 381 1.65 31.00 -10.37
C SER A 381 1.32 32.49 -10.19
N GLN A 382 0.90 33.19 -11.24
CA GLN A 382 0.51 34.61 -11.21
C GLN A 382 -0.97 34.83 -10.88
N ILE A 383 -1.78 33.76 -10.82
CA ILE A 383 -3.22 33.82 -10.58
C ILE A 383 -3.51 33.37 -9.14
N PRO A 384 -4.27 34.15 -8.35
CA PRO A 384 -4.69 33.76 -7.00
C PRO A 384 -5.42 32.41 -7.00
N TRP A 385 -5.14 31.56 -6.01
CA TRP A 385 -5.71 30.21 -5.92
C TRP A 385 -7.23 30.17 -6.05
N THR A 386 -7.92 31.11 -5.39
CA THR A 386 -9.39 31.23 -5.40
C THR A 386 -9.98 31.60 -6.76
N LYS A 387 -9.16 32.00 -7.73
CA LYS A 387 -9.59 32.38 -9.09
C LYS A 387 -9.20 31.36 -10.15
N ARG A 388 -8.61 30.22 -9.75
CA ARG A 388 -8.19 29.20 -10.71
C ARG A 388 -9.39 28.31 -11.08
N PRO A 389 -9.53 27.92 -12.36
CA PRO A 389 -10.46 26.88 -12.75
C PRO A 389 -10.08 25.62 -11.96
N PHE A 390 -11.08 24.87 -11.47
CA PHE A 390 -10.94 23.69 -10.61
C PHE A 390 -10.70 23.93 -9.10
N ALA A 391 -10.55 25.18 -8.64
CA ALA A 391 -10.42 25.45 -7.19
C ALA A 391 -11.75 25.35 -6.42
N GLU A 392 -12.87 25.66 -7.09
CA GLU A 392 -14.21 25.70 -6.48
C GLU A 392 -15.09 24.52 -6.91
N ALA A 393 -15.85 23.97 -5.97
CA ALA A 393 -16.74 22.83 -6.21
C ALA A 393 -17.92 23.14 -7.14
N ASP A 394 -18.24 24.42 -7.31
CA ASP A 394 -19.38 24.89 -8.11
C ASP A 394 -19.10 24.88 -9.62
N ASN A 395 -17.85 24.69 -10.04
CA ASN A 395 -17.47 24.59 -11.45
C ASN A 395 -17.72 23.20 -12.06
N ARG A 396 -18.62 22.40 -11.49
CA ARG A 396 -18.97 21.07 -12.00
C ARG A 396 -19.85 21.13 -13.25
N LEU A 397 -19.65 20.18 -14.15
CA LEU A 397 -20.54 19.98 -15.30
C LEU A 397 -21.94 19.51 -14.85
N PRO A 398 -23.02 20.08 -15.42
CA PRO A 398 -24.40 19.67 -15.15
C PRO A 398 -24.74 18.33 -15.80
N ASP A 399 -25.86 17.74 -15.40
CA ASP A 399 -26.21 16.33 -15.63
C ASP A 399 -26.57 15.93 -17.07
N ASP A 400 -26.68 16.89 -17.97
CA ASP A 400 -27.12 16.71 -19.34
C ASP A 400 -26.38 17.62 -20.33
N LEU A 401 -25.29 18.26 -19.88
CA LEU A 401 -24.64 19.38 -20.58
C LEU A 401 -25.62 20.51 -20.98
N GLY A 402 -26.76 20.64 -20.30
CA GLY A 402 -27.81 21.61 -20.60
C GLY A 402 -28.77 21.21 -21.71
N TYR A 403 -28.56 20.05 -22.38
CA TYR A 403 -29.35 19.63 -23.54
C TYR A 403 -30.81 19.24 -23.23
N SER A 404 -31.18 19.06 -21.96
CA SER A 404 -32.58 18.85 -21.56
C SER A 404 -33.39 20.15 -21.54
N THR A 405 -32.71 21.30 -21.49
CA THR A 405 -33.36 22.62 -21.37
C THR A 405 -33.06 23.56 -22.52
N SER A 406 -32.03 23.28 -23.32
CA SER A 406 -31.56 24.08 -24.45
C SER A 406 -31.08 23.19 -25.59
N ASP A 407 -31.20 23.65 -26.84
CA ASP A 407 -30.67 22.93 -28.00
C ASP A 407 -29.13 23.03 -28.13
N SER A 408 -28.49 23.88 -27.32
CA SER A 408 -27.04 24.09 -27.35
C SER A 408 -26.41 24.17 -25.96
N VAL A 409 -25.20 23.60 -25.86
CA VAL A 409 -24.34 23.63 -24.67
C VAL A 409 -23.85 25.05 -24.33
N SER A 410 -23.88 25.97 -25.29
CA SER A 410 -23.53 27.39 -25.09
C SER A 410 -24.38 28.13 -24.06
N SER A 411 -25.60 27.64 -23.84
CA SER A 411 -26.51 28.13 -22.79
C SER A 411 -25.93 27.99 -21.38
N LEU A 412 -24.99 27.07 -21.16
CA LEU A 412 -24.34 26.87 -19.87
C LEU A 412 -23.33 27.98 -19.49
N PHE A 413 -22.91 28.78 -20.46
CA PHE A 413 -21.75 29.67 -20.36
C PHE A 413 -22.00 31.09 -20.88
N ASP A 414 -23.25 31.51 -21.03
CA ASP A 414 -23.59 32.78 -21.68
C ASP A 414 -22.85 32.95 -23.03
N ASN A 415 -22.72 31.84 -23.77
CA ASN A 415 -22.04 31.68 -25.06
C ASN A 415 -20.49 31.71 -25.07
N ARG A 416 -19.80 31.74 -23.92
CA ARG A 416 -18.33 31.67 -23.87
C ARG A 416 -17.83 30.88 -22.66
N GLY A 417 -17.25 29.71 -22.91
CA GLY A 417 -16.82 28.81 -21.86
C GLY A 417 -15.83 27.74 -22.30
N TYR A 418 -15.23 27.08 -21.32
CA TYR A 418 -14.52 25.82 -21.51
C TYR A 418 -15.23 24.68 -20.80
N ILE A 419 -15.30 23.53 -21.47
CA ILE A 419 -15.72 22.26 -20.92
C ILE A 419 -14.52 21.33 -20.86
N VAL A 420 -14.25 20.75 -19.70
CA VAL A 420 -13.21 19.72 -19.53
C VAL A 420 -13.85 18.38 -19.19
N ILE A 421 -13.67 17.42 -20.09
CA ILE A 421 -14.22 16.07 -20.01
C ILE A 421 -13.08 15.09 -19.73
N LEU A 422 -13.27 14.22 -18.74
CA LEU A 422 -12.29 13.22 -18.33
C LEU A 422 -12.83 11.82 -18.65
N ASP A 423 -12.10 11.02 -19.43
CA ASP A 423 -12.58 9.69 -19.80
C ASP A 423 -12.54 8.69 -18.64
N ARG A 424 -11.78 8.96 -17.57
CA ARG A 424 -11.78 8.15 -16.34
C ARG A 424 -13.19 7.96 -15.80
N ASN A 425 -13.99 9.02 -15.80
CA ASN A 425 -15.37 8.96 -15.33
C ASN A 425 -16.25 8.08 -16.23
N GLN A 426 -16.03 8.13 -17.55
CA GLN A 426 -16.73 7.29 -18.52
C GLN A 426 -16.34 5.82 -18.36
N ASN A 427 -15.04 5.56 -18.24
CA ASN A 427 -14.48 4.23 -18.02
C ASN A 427 -14.92 3.65 -16.67
N TRP A 428 -15.05 4.50 -15.65
CA TRP A 428 -15.61 4.12 -14.35
C TRP A 428 -17.07 3.69 -14.49
N VAL A 429 -17.91 4.48 -15.16
CA VAL A 429 -19.32 4.13 -15.40
C VAL A 429 -19.49 2.84 -16.23
N GLY A 430 -18.63 2.61 -17.22
CA GLY A 430 -18.69 1.43 -18.09
C GLY A 430 -18.49 0.09 -17.38
N VAL A 431 -17.93 0.07 -16.17
CA VAL A 431 -17.64 -1.15 -15.39
C VAL A 431 -18.36 -1.19 -14.05
N GLU A 432 -18.99 -0.10 -13.66
CA GLU A 432 -19.68 0.04 -12.38
C GLU A 432 -21.18 -0.22 -12.54
N PRO A 433 -21.83 -0.79 -11.51
CA PRO A 433 -23.27 -0.94 -11.49
C PRO A 433 -24.02 0.38 -11.73
N GLN A 434 -25.15 0.32 -12.46
CA GLN A 434 -25.95 1.50 -12.83
C GLN A 434 -26.38 2.36 -11.65
N ASN A 435 -26.74 1.73 -10.52
CA ASN A 435 -27.11 2.41 -9.28
C ASN A 435 -25.97 3.22 -8.63
N ARG A 436 -24.74 3.09 -9.12
CA ARG A 436 -23.57 3.88 -8.68
C ARG A 436 -23.19 5.00 -9.64
N HIS A 437 -23.79 5.05 -10.83
CA HIS A 437 -23.50 6.11 -11.82
C HIS A 437 -23.80 7.50 -11.25
N GLN A 438 -24.70 7.62 -10.27
CA GLN A 438 -24.97 8.86 -9.54
C GLN A 438 -23.77 9.44 -8.75
N TYR A 439 -22.73 8.64 -8.45
CA TYR A 439 -21.58 9.12 -7.66
C TYR A 439 -20.49 9.80 -8.52
N VAL A 440 -20.57 9.65 -9.84
CA VAL A 440 -19.58 10.18 -10.78
C VAL A 440 -20.31 10.79 -11.98
N ARG A 441 -19.99 12.03 -12.32
CA ARG A 441 -20.53 12.66 -13.53
C ARG A 441 -19.95 11.96 -14.76
N TYR A 442 -20.82 11.37 -15.57
CA TYR A 442 -20.47 10.77 -16.87
C TYR A 442 -21.28 11.44 -17.98
N ILE A 443 -20.84 11.28 -19.23
CA ILE A 443 -21.48 11.85 -20.42
C ILE A 443 -21.84 10.67 -21.30
N SER A 444 -23.12 10.45 -21.50
CA SER A 444 -23.61 9.37 -22.34
C SER A 444 -23.09 9.48 -23.77
N GLY A 445 -23.06 8.37 -24.51
CA GLY A 445 -22.71 8.39 -25.93
C GLY A 445 -23.61 9.31 -26.76
N SER A 446 -24.88 9.44 -26.38
CA SER A 446 -25.83 10.39 -26.98
C SER A 446 -25.46 11.84 -26.72
N GLU A 447 -25.16 12.21 -25.48
CA GLU A 447 -24.73 13.58 -25.14
C GLU A 447 -23.39 13.93 -25.81
N MET A 448 -22.46 12.98 -25.87
CA MET A 448 -21.19 13.18 -26.58
C MET A 448 -21.41 13.36 -28.09
N SER A 449 -22.36 12.64 -28.68
CA SER A 449 -22.74 12.83 -30.08
C SER A 449 -23.41 14.19 -30.31
N GLN A 450 -24.23 14.67 -29.37
CA GLN A 450 -24.81 16.01 -29.42
C GLN A 450 -23.71 17.08 -29.32
N LEU A 451 -22.79 16.96 -28.37
CA LEU A 451 -21.65 17.88 -28.23
C LEU A 451 -20.78 17.95 -29.49
N ARG A 452 -20.55 16.81 -30.17
CA ARG A 452 -19.79 16.77 -31.43
C ARG A 452 -20.51 17.42 -32.60
N THR A 453 -21.84 17.55 -32.53
CA THR A 453 -22.67 18.10 -33.62
C THR A 453 -23.20 19.50 -33.33
N ASP A 454 -23.07 19.97 -32.08
CA ASP A 454 -23.39 21.33 -31.67
C ASP A 454 -22.41 22.32 -32.33
N ARG A 455 -22.96 23.29 -33.06
CA ARG A 455 -22.19 24.32 -33.78
C ARG A 455 -21.53 25.33 -32.85
N ALA A 456 -22.01 25.46 -31.62
CA ALA A 456 -21.42 26.33 -30.63
C ALA A 456 -20.22 25.68 -29.93
N ALA A 457 -20.10 24.35 -29.96
CA ALA A 457 -18.98 23.64 -29.37
C ALA A 457 -17.86 23.39 -30.40
N SER A 458 -16.61 23.50 -29.96
CA SER A 458 -15.43 23.19 -30.78
C SER A 458 -14.35 22.52 -29.93
N PRO A 459 -13.80 21.37 -30.36
CA PRO A 459 -12.73 20.71 -29.63
C PRO A 459 -11.46 21.56 -29.71
N VAL A 460 -10.85 21.83 -28.55
CA VAL A 460 -9.61 22.61 -28.42
C VAL A 460 -8.41 21.71 -28.19
N TYR A 461 -8.61 20.60 -27.47
CA TYR A 461 -7.59 19.63 -27.15
C TYR A 461 -8.21 18.26 -26.90
N ASP A 462 -7.56 17.21 -27.38
CA ASP A 462 -7.94 15.81 -27.15
C ASP A 462 -6.67 14.95 -27.20
N ASN A 463 -6.42 14.17 -26.15
CA ASN A 463 -5.31 13.22 -26.08
C ASN A 463 -5.76 11.76 -25.99
N GLY A 464 -7.04 11.47 -26.27
CA GLY A 464 -7.61 10.14 -26.22
C GLY A 464 -7.87 9.59 -24.81
N GLY A 465 -7.61 10.36 -23.76
CA GLY A 465 -8.01 10.05 -22.38
C GLY A 465 -8.71 11.19 -21.66
N SER A 466 -8.70 12.40 -22.21
CA SER A 466 -9.43 13.57 -21.75
C SER A 466 -9.53 14.60 -22.88
N SER A 467 -10.55 15.45 -22.85
CA SER A 467 -10.77 16.47 -23.89
C SER A 467 -11.20 17.82 -23.33
N ILE A 468 -10.81 18.88 -24.03
CA ILE A 468 -11.21 20.27 -23.76
C ILE A 468 -12.03 20.76 -24.94
N TRP A 469 -13.19 21.31 -24.64
CA TRP A 469 -14.09 21.90 -25.62
C TRP A 469 -14.25 23.39 -25.30
N TRP A 470 -14.12 24.22 -26.33
CA TRP A 470 -14.56 25.59 -26.31
C TRP A 470 -16.02 25.65 -26.68
N VAL A 471 -16.76 26.49 -26.00
CA VAL A 471 -18.20 26.69 -26.18
C VAL A 471 -18.51 28.18 -26.27
#